data_AF-A0ABD2KPF4-F1
#
_entry.id   AF-A0ABD2KPF4-F1
#
_cell.length_a   1.000
_cell.length_b   1.000
_cell.length_c   1.000
_cell.angle_alpha   90.00
_cell.angle_beta   90.00
_cell.angle_gamma   90.00
#
_symmetry.space_group_name_H-M   'P 1'
#
loop_
_entity.id
_entity.type
_entity.pdbx_description
1 polymer ?
#
loop_
_entity_poly.entity_id
_entity_poly.type
_entity_poly.pdbx_seq_one_letter_code
_entity_poly.pdbx_strand_id
1 'polypeptide(L)'
;MKTHPLRDFALKKYMPFTEIEWKYVQPRFMSDNMKSLQRIVDLMAMWIARMGHDTPMLISISEMVLHAHLNDKKSDIGMASIGRGDLRLIYSSTIIS
;
A
#
# COMPACT_ATOMS: atom_id res chain seq x y z
N MET A 1 -19.28 14.39 34.91
CA MET A 1 -18.26 13.34 34.63
C MET A 1 -17.16 13.98 33.81
N LYS A 2 -15.97 14.18 34.40
CA LYS A 2 -14.79 14.67 33.67
C LYS A 2 -14.17 13.49 32.93
N THR A 3 -14.11 13.56 31.60
CA THR A 3 -13.41 12.56 30.79
C THR A 3 -11.91 12.63 31.10
N HIS A 4 -11.30 11.47 31.34
CA HIS A 4 -9.87 11.37 31.61
C HIS A 4 -9.08 11.83 30.37
N PRO A 5 -8.11 12.75 30.48
CA PRO A 5 -7.35 13.27 29.33
C PRO A 5 -6.51 12.21 28.60
N LEU A 6 -6.35 11.02 29.19
CA LEU A 6 -5.65 9.88 28.59
C LEU A 6 -6.54 9.08 27.62
N ARG A 7 -7.86 9.21 27.68
CA ARG A 7 -8.77 8.56 26.71
C ARG A 7 -8.79 9.29 25.37
N ASP A 8 -8.62 10.62 25.38
CA ASP A 8 -8.61 11.42 24.16
C ASP A 8 -7.27 11.30 23.40
N PHE A 9 -6.18 10.95 24.09
CA PHE A 9 -4.88 10.67 23.46
C PHE A 9 -4.86 9.33 22.69
N ALA A 10 -5.64 8.34 23.12
CA ALA A 10 -5.67 7.00 22.55
C ALA A 10 -6.42 6.90 21.20
N LEU A 11 -7.14 7.96 20.80
CA LEU A 11 -7.95 7.96 19.56
C LEU A 11 -7.36 8.83 18.45
N LYS A 12 -6.20 9.46 18.65
CA LYS A 12 -5.49 10.09 17.54
C LYS A 12 -4.83 8.98 16.72
N LYS A 13 -5.64 8.33 15.87
CA LYS A 13 -5.22 7.32 14.90
C LYS A 13 -4.07 7.92 14.08
N TYR A 14 -2.84 7.51 14.38
CA TYR A 14 -1.66 7.98 13.67
C TYR A 14 -1.81 7.53 12.21
N MET A 15 -1.88 8.49 11.30
CA MET A 15 -1.87 8.21 9.87
C MET A 15 -0.43 7.89 9.45
N PRO A 16 -0.19 6.83 8.66
CA PRO A 16 1.15 6.50 8.21
C PRO A 16 1.73 7.54 7.24
N PHE A 17 0.91 8.46 6.75
CA PHE A 17 1.23 9.37 5.67
C PHE A 17 0.95 10.83 5.99
N THR A 18 1.68 11.71 5.30
CA THR A 18 1.40 13.14 5.29
C THR A 18 0.31 13.47 4.26
N GLU A 19 -0.30 14.65 4.39
CA GLU A 19 -1.28 15.14 3.41
C GLU A 19 -0.70 15.25 1.99
N ILE A 20 0.59 15.60 1.88
CA ILE A 20 1.30 15.73 0.60
C ILE A 20 1.47 14.35 -0.05
N GLU A 21 1.91 13.37 0.74
CA GLU A 21 2.06 11.99 0.27
C GLU A 21 0.70 11.42 -0.19
N TRP A 22 -0.38 11.68 0.56
CA TRP A 22 -1.73 11.25 0.19
C TRP A 22 -2.24 11.91 -1.10
N LYS A 23 -2.09 13.24 -1.24
CA LYS A 23 -2.45 13.97 -2.46
C LYS A 23 -1.66 13.50 -3.69
N TYR A 24 -0.46 12.97 -3.50
CA TYR A 24 0.30 12.35 -4.58
C TYR A 24 -0.29 10.99 -4.99
N VAL A 25 -0.57 10.13 -4.02
CA VAL A 25 -1.04 8.75 -4.24
C VAL A 25 -2.46 8.68 -4.78
N GLN A 26 -3.41 9.41 -4.18
CA GLN A 26 -4.83 9.29 -4.49
C GLN A 26 -5.17 9.39 -6.00
N PRO A 27 -4.72 10.41 -6.76
CA PRO A 27 -5.04 10.50 -8.19
C PRO A 27 -4.24 9.54 -9.07
N ARG A 28 -3.19 8.90 -8.54
CA ARG A 28 -2.25 8.07 -9.31
C ARG A 28 -2.36 6.57 -9.00
N PHE A 29 -3.16 6.20 -8.00
CA PHE A 29 -3.33 4.81 -7.57
C PHE A 29 -3.83 3.90 -8.71
N MET A 30 -4.63 4.45 -9.62
CA MET A 30 -5.14 3.76 -10.83
C MET A 30 -4.46 4.24 -12.12
N SER A 31 -3.25 4.81 -12.02
CA SER A 31 -2.53 5.31 -13.19
C SER A 31 -1.95 4.15 -14.00
N ASP A 32 -2.05 4.22 -15.33
CA ASP A 32 -1.39 3.25 -16.20
C ASP A 32 0.13 3.42 -16.31
N ASN A 33 0.66 4.51 -15.77
CA ASN A 33 2.08 4.83 -15.83
C ASN A 33 2.87 4.00 -14.82
N MET A 34 3.68 3.06 -15.32
CA MET A 34 4.52 2.18 -14.49
C MET A 34 5.43 2.91 -13.51
N LYS A 35 6.02 4.05 -13.90
CA LYS A 35 6.90 4.82 -12.99
C LYS A 35 6.10 5.43 -11.83
N SER A 36 4.87 5.85 -12.12
CA SER A 36 3.97 6.37 -11.08
C SER A 36 3.53 5.26 -10.14
N LEU A 37 3.15 4.10 -10.66
CA LEU A 37 2.77 2.93 -9.86
C LEU A 37 3.92 2.45 -8.98
N GLN A 38 5.14 2.32 -9.52
CA GLN A 38 6.31 1.94 -8.72
C GLN A 38 6.56 2.92 -7.57
N ARG A 39 6.46 4.22 -7.85
CA ARG A 39 6.65 5.24 -6.82
C ARG A 39 5.57 5.20 -5.73
N ILE A 40 4.34 4.80 -6.07
CA ILE A 40 3.28 4.62 -5.07
C ILE A 40 3.57 3.40 -4.20
N VAL A 41 4.02 2.30 -4.79
CA VAL A 41 4.47 1.12 -4.03
C VAL A 41 5.57 1.49 -3.04
N ASP A 42 6.59 2.23 -3.49
CA ASP A 42 7.68 2.67 -2.62
C ASP A 42 7.17 3.54 -1.44
N LEU A 43 6.18 4.41 -1.70
CA LEU A 43 5.52 5.19 -0.65
C LEU A 43 4.74 4.31 0.33
N MET A 44 4.03 3.29 -0.15
CA MET A 44 3.29 2.37 0.72
C MET A 44 4.22 1.51 1.58
N ALA A 45 5.34 1.02 1.02
CA ALA A 45 6.36 0.31 1.78
C ALA A 45 6.96 1.21 2.88
N MET A 46 7.22 2.48 2.57
CA MET A 46 7.68 3.47 3.56
C MET A 46 6.63 3.71 4.66
N TRP A 47 5.36 3.80 4.30
CA TRP A 47 4.24 3.95 5.25
C TRP A 47 4.09 2.75 6.18
N ILE A 48 4.27 1.53 5.66
CA ILE A 48 4.32 0.29 6.44
C ILE A 48 5.50 0.35 7.41
N ALA A 49 6.71 0.66 6.93
CA ALA A 49 7.90 0.76 7.77
C ALA A 49 7.79 1.82 8.87
N ARG A 50 7.10 2.94 8.61
CA ARG A 50 6.89 4.02 9.59
C ARG A 50 5.99 3.61 10.76
N MET A 51 5.00 2.74 10.53
CA MET A 51 4.03 2.32 11.54
C MET A 51 4.31 0.94 12.14
N GLY A 52 5.06 0.08 11.44
CA GLY A 52 5.36 -1.28 11.88
C GLY A 52 4.08 -2.11 12.07
N HIS A 53 3.80 -2.52 13.30
CA HIS A 53 2.62 -3.32 13.64
C HIS A 53 1.31 -2.52 13.67
N ASP A 54 1.38 -1.20 13.74
CA ASP A 54 0.20 -0.32 13.77
C ASP A 54 -0.26 0.09 12.37
N THR A 55 0.33 -0.49 11.32
CA THR A 55 -0.07 -0.20 9.95
C THR A 55 -1.53 -0.58 9.71
N PRO A 56 -2.38 0.33 9.22
CA PRO A 56 -3.73 -0.02 8.81
C PRO A 56 -3.71 -1.09 7.72
N MET A 57 -4.43 -2.19 7.92
CA MET A 57 -4.50 -3.33 6.99
C MET A 57 -4.77 -2.92 5.54
N LEU A 58 -5.58 -1.88 5.31
CA LEU A 58 -5.85 -1.34 3.98
C LEU A 58 -4.59 -0.87 3.24
N ILE A 59 -3.58 -0.35 3.94
CA ILE A 59 -2.30 0.05 3.33
C ILE A 59 -1.54 -1.19 2.85
N SER A 60 -1.47 -2.24 3.67
CA SER A 60 -0.82 -3.51 3.31
C SER A 60 -1.51 -4.19 2.13
N ILE A 61 -2.85 -4.27 2.15
CA ILE A 61 -3.64 -4.79 1.03
C ILE A 61 -3.40 -3.98 -0.25
N SER A 62 -3.40 -2.64 -0.14
CA SER A 62 -3.19 -1.76 -1.29
C SER A 62 -1.80 -1.93 -1.89
N GLU A 63 -0.77 -2.10 -1.05
CA GLU A 63 0.61 -2.33 -1.48
C GLU A 63 0.74 -3.65 -2.25
N MET A 64 0.14 -4.73 -1.73
CA MET A 64 0.14 -6.04 -2.38
C MET A 64 -0.59 -6.01 -3.74
N VAL A 65 -1.74 -5.34 -3.82
CA VAL A 65 -2.50 -5.18 -5.07
C VAL A 65 -1.69 -4.40 -6.11
N LEU A 66 -1.02 -3.32 -5.71
CA LEU A 66 -0.16 -2.55 -6.61
C LEU A 66 1.04 -3.35 -7.10
N HIS A 67 1.66 -4.17 -6.24
CA HIS A 67 2.71 -5.10 -6.63
C HIS A 67 2.24 -6.11 -7.67
N ALA A 68 1.07 -6.71 -7.46
CA ALA A 68 0.47 -7.61 -8.44
C ALA A 68 0.21 -6.90 -9.77
N HIS A 69 -0.37 -5.70 -9.73
CA HIS A 69 -0.65 -4.92 -10.93
C HIS A 69 0.63 -4.51 -11.70
N LEU A 70 1.68 -4.13 -10.99
CA LEU A 70 2.98 -3.82 -11.59
C LEU A 70 3.62 -5.05 -12.26
N ASN A 71 3.53 -6.20 -11.62
CA ASN A 71 4.08 -7.45 -12.16
C ASN A 71 3.31 -7.90 -13.40
N ASP A 72 1.98 -7.76 -13.39
CA ASP A 72 1.13 -8.04 -14.55
C ASP A 72 1.53 -7.16 -15.75
N LYS A 73 1.63 -5.83 -15.54
CA LYS A 73 2.10 -4.88 -16.57
C LYS A 73 3.52 -5.18 -17.08
N LYS A 74 4.44 -5.63 -16.21
CA LYS A 74 5.80 -6.03 -16.62
C LYS A 74 5.76 -7.27 -17.53
N SER A 75 4.88 -8.21 -17.22
CA SER A 75 4.73 -9.45 -18.00
C SER A 75 4.17 -9.19 -19.40
N ASP A 76 3.25 -8.24 -19.55
CA ASP A 76 2.70 -7.82 -20.85
C ASP A 76 3.74 -7.15 -21.77
N ILE A 77 4.73 -6.46 -21.17
CA ILE A 77 5.80 -5.75 -21.91
C ILE A 77 6.95 -6.70 -22.28
N GLY A 78 6.87 -7.99 -21.94
CA GLY A 78 7.88 -9.00 -22.28
C GLY A 78 9.20 -8.84 -21.53
N MET A 79 9.26 -7.97 -20.52
CA MET A 79 10.42 -7.84 -19.63
C MET A 79 10.22 -8.66 -18.35
N ALA A 80 10.99 -9.75 -18.28
CA ALA A 80 11.25 -10.64 -17.15
C ALA A 80 10.28 -11.83 -16.96
N SER A 81 10.90 -13.00 -17.08
CA SER A 81 10.41 -14.37 -16.92
C SER A 81 10.21 -14.78 -15.45
N ILE A 82 9.76 -13.87 -14.59
CA ILE A 82 9.45 -14.20 -13.19
C ILE A 82 7.93 -14.17 -13.00
N GLY A 83 7.35 -15.37 -12.92
CA GLY A 83 6.31 -15.60 -11.92
C GLY A 83 4.85 -15.38 -12.33
N ARG A 84 4.34 -16.13 -13.32
CA ARG A 84 2.90 -16.50 -13.31
C ARG A 84 2.49 -17.17 -11.99
N GLY A 85 3.44 -17.86 -11.32
CA GLY A 85 3.27 -18.43 -9.98
C GLY A 85 3.21 -17.38 -8.86
N ASP A 86 4.05 -16.34 -8.92
CA ASP A 86 4.09 -15.28 -7.91
C ASP A 86 2.84 -14.40 -7.93
N LEU A 87 2.31 -14.09 -9.12
CA LEU A 87 1.06 -13.33 -9.23
C LEU A 87 -0.11 -14.03 -8.52
N ARG A 88 -0.26 -15.35 -8.76
CA ARG A 88 -1.31 -16.14 -8.08
C ARG A 88 -1.08 -16.18 -6.57
N LEU A 89 0.16 -16.26 -6.11
CA LEU A 89 0.50 -16.23 -4.69
C LEU A 89 0.13 -14.89 -4.05
N ILE A 90 0.50 -13.77 -4.68
CA ILE A 90 0.19 -12.42 -4.21
C ILE A 90 -1.32 -12.20 -4.18
N TYR A 91 -2.05 -12.48 -5.27
CA TYR A 91 -3.51 -12.38 -5.30
C TYR A 91 -4.19 -13.26 -4.24
N SER A 92 -3.70 -14.49 -4.03
CA SER A 92 -4.27 -15.40 -3.02
C SER A 92 -4.03 -14.90 -1.60
N SER A 93 -2.87 -14.30 -1.33
CA SER A 93 -2.57 -13.71 -0.01
C SER A 93 -3.42 -12.48 0.29
N THR A 94 -3.80 -11.70 -0.73
CA THR A 94 -4.70 -10.55 -0.55
C THR A 94 -6.13 -10.95 -0.18
N ILE A 95 -6.59 -12.14 -0.60
CA ILE A 95 -7.96 -12.64 -0.32
C ILE A 95 -8.07 -13.24 1.09
N ILE A 96 -6.96 -13.68 1.70
CA ILE A 96 -6.94 -14.38 3.00
C ILE A 96 -6.68 -13.41 4.19
N SER A 97 -6.54 -12.10 3.93
CA SER A 97 -6.32 -11.11 5.00
C SER A 97 -7.61 -10.62 5.66
#